data_AF-A0A956J5L4-F1
#
_entry.id   AF-A0A956J5L4-F1
#
_cell.length_a   1.000
_cell.length_b   1.000
_cell.length_c   1.000
_cell.angle_alpha   90.00
_cell.angle_beta   90.00
_cell.angle_gamma   90.00
#
_symmetry.space_group_name_H-M   'P 1'
#
loop_
_entity.id
_entity.type
_entity.pdbx_description
1 polymer ?
#
loop_
_entity_poly.entity_id
_entity_poly.type
_entity_poly.pdbx_seq_one_letter_code
_entity_poly.pdbx_strand_id
1 'polypeptide(L)'
;MPSPLDYSSFADAFHQHFSSNPNRRAQLGINRDLGELPDPSLAAAEARVRRSKELIDACAAIPREALDFDQKLDLDLADLTLRAESARDQLSWGG
;
A
#
# COMPACT_ATOMS: atom_id res chain seq x y z
N MET A 1 17.32 -3.11 12.95
CA MET A 1 16.61 -2.62 11.76
C MET A 1 16.07 -3.85 11.03
N PRO A 2 14.81 -3.87 10.58
CA PRO A 2 14.33 -4.97 9.75
C PRO A 2 15.17 -5.02 8.46
N SER A 3 15.47 -6.23 7.99
CA SER A 3 16.14 -6.43 6.71
C SER A 3 15.34 -5.78 5.59
N PRO A 4 15.98 -5.13 4.59
CA PRO A 4 15.25 -4.59 3.43
C PRO A 4 14.50 -5.73 2.73
N LEU A 5 13.24 -5.47 2.37
CA LEU A 5 12.45 -6.41 1.58
C LEU A 5 13.09 -6.53 0.19
N ASP A 6 13.08 -7.74 -0.37
CA ASP A 6 13.29 -7.90 -1.81
C ASP A 6 12.03 -7.50 -2.59
N TYR A 7 12.14 -7.39 -3.92
CA TYR A 7 11.02 -6.99 -4.77
C TYR A 7 9.78 -7.88 -4.57
N SER A 8 9.94 -9.21 -4.51
CA SER A 8 8.81 -10.13 -4.36
C SER A 8 8.08 -9.92 -3.03
N SER A 9 8.84 -9.82 -1.94
CA SER A 9 8.29 -9.61 -0.60
C SER A 9 7.63 -8.24 -0.48
N PHE A 10 8.17 -7.23 -1.15
CA PHE A 10 7.54 -5.92 -1.26
C PHE A 10 6.23 -5.98 -2.05
N ALA A 11 6.21 -6.63 -3.21
CA ALA A 11 5.01 -6.75 -4.05
C ALA A 11 3.88 -7.42 -3.29
N ASP A 12 4.15 -8.51 -2.57
CA ASP A 12 3.17 -9.19 -1.71
C ASP A 12 2.67 -8.26 -0.60
N ALA A 13 3.56 -7.55 0.08
CA ALA A 13 3.20 -6.62 1.14
C ALA A 13 2.37 -5.44 0.62
N PHE A 14 2.69 -4.94 -0.58
CA PHE A 14 1.93 -3.92 -1.28
C PHE A 14 0.54 -4.42 -1.62
N HIS A 15 0.40 -5.60 -2.24
CA HIS A 15 -0.90 -6.17 -2.59
C HIS A 15 -1.77 -6.43 -1.35
N GLN A 16 -1.19 -6.92 -0.26
CA GLN A 16 -1.92 -7.11 1.00
C GLN A 16 -2.41 -5.79 1.58
N HIS A 17 -1.55 -4.76 1.61
CA HIS A 17 -1.95 -3.42 2.05
C HIS A 17 -3.03 -2.83 1.15
N PHE A 18 -2.83 -2.88 -0.16
CA PHE A 18 -3.74 -2.34 -1.15
C PHE A 18 -5.10 -3.06 -1.10
N SER A 19 -5.14 -4.38 -0.87
CA SER A 19 -6.38 -5.15 -0.75
C SER A 19 -6.97 -5.21 0.67
N SER A 20 -6.39 -4.50 1.64
CA SER A 20 -6.88 -4.51 3.03
C SER A 20 -8.24 -3.81 3.20
N ASN A 21 -8.58 -2.87 2.32
CA ASN A 21 -9.86 -2.16 2.34
C ASN A 21 -10.97 -2.99 1.64
N PRO A 22 -12.07 -3.34 2.34
CA PRO A 22 -13.20 -4.09 1.76
C PRO A 22 -13.78 -3.46 0.49
N ASN A 23 -13.95 -2.13 0.45
CA ASN A 23 -14.47 -1.43 -0.74
C ASN A 23 -13.55 -1.62 -1.96
N ARG A 24 -12.24 -1.63 -1.72
CA ARG A 24 -11.27 -1.80 -2.78
C ARG A 24 -11.20 -3.24 -3.26
N ARG A 25 -11.35 -4.23 -2.38
CA ARG A 25 -11.49 -5.64 -2.79
C ARG A 25 -12.66 -5.80 -3.76
N ALA A 26 -13.81 -5.22 -3.44
CA ALA A 26 -14.96 -5.23 -4.34
C ALA A 26 -14.66 -4.58 -5.70
N GLN A 27 -13.99 -3.41 -5.72
CA GLN A 27 -13.58 -2.74 -6.96
C GLN A 27 -12.59 -3.55 -7.80
N LEU A 28 -11.74 -4.36 -7.17
CA LEU A 28 -10.78 -5.24 -7.83
C LEU A 28 -11.39 -6.59 -8.25
N GLY A 29 -12.68 -6.82 -8.01
CA GLY A 29 -13.34 -8.10 -8.27
C GLY A 29 -12.92 -9.23 -7.32
N ILE A 30 -12.29 -8.90 -6.19
CA ILE A 30 -11.93 -9.85 -5.15
C ILE A 30 -13.17 -10.13 -4.30
N ASN A 31 -13.84 -11.26 -4.57
CA ASN A 31 -15.07 -11.69 -3.91
C ASN A 31 -14.81 -12.28 -2.50
N ARG A 32 -14.21 -11.47 -1.61
CA ARG A 32 -13.98 -11.80 -0.20
C ARG A 32 -14.52 -10.67 0.67
N ASP A 33 -15.23 -11.02 1.74
CA ASP A 33 -15.80 -10.06 2.70
C ASP A 33 -16.79 -9.06 2.08
N LEU A 34 -17.54 -9.53 1.07
CA LEU A 34 -18.58 -8.73 0.42
C LEU A 34 -19.67 -8.37 1.45
N GLY A 35 -19.94 -7.06 1.59
CA GLY A 35 -20.89 -6.53 2.57
C GLY A 35 -20.24 -5.95 3.83
N GLU A 36 -18.93 -6.11 4.01
CA GLU A 36 -18.19 -5.40 5.06
C GLU A 36 -17.88 -3.96 4.65
N LEU A 37 -18.02 -3.04 5.61
CA LEU A 37 -17.60 -1.65 5.45
C LEU A 37 -16.21 -1.46 6.05
N PRO A 38 -15.38 -0.56 5.47
CA PRO A 38 -14.10 -0.22 6.09
C PRO A 38 -14.31 0.41 7.46
N ASP A 39 -13.41 0.13 8.40
CA ASP A 39 -13.39 0.77 9.72
C ASP A 39 -13.16 2.29 9.55
N PRO A 40 -14.14 3.14 9.93
CA PRO A 40 -14.04 4.58 9.83
C PRO A 40 -13.36 5.20 11.07
N SER A 41 -12.71 4.44 11.95
CA SER A 41 -12.04 5.03 13.11
C SER A 41 -10.78 5.81 12.71
N LEU A 42 -10.47 6.85 13.50
CA LEU A 42 -9.19 7.57 13.36
C LEU A 42 -8.00 6.63 13.54
N ALA A 43 -8.08 5.70 14.50
CA ALA A 43 -7.04 4.71 14.74
C ALA A 43 -6.77 3.84 13.50
N ALA A 44 -7.83 3.43 12.78
CA ALA A 44 -7.68 2.70 11.52
C ALA A 44 -7.05 3.57 10.43
N ALA A 45 -7.44 4.84 10.31
CA ALA A 45 -6.84 5.78 9.36
C ALA A 45 -5.34 6.01 9.64
N GLU A 46 -4.96 6.26 10.90
CA GLU A 46 -3.58 6.42 11.33
C GLU A 46 -2.75 5.16 11.06
N ALA A 47 -3.33 3.98 11.31
CA ALA A 47 -2.68 2.70 11.02
C ALA A 47 -2.41 2.51 9.52
N ARG A 48 -3.37 2.88 8.65
CA ARG A 48 -3.19 2.86 7.19
C ARG A 48 -2.08 3.81 6.75
N VAL A 49 -2.10 5.06 7.21
CA VAL A 49 -1.07 6.06 6.89
C VAL A 49 0.31 5.59 7.33
N ARG A 50 0.43 5.06 8.56
CA ARG A 50 1.70 4.52 9.06
C ARG A 50 2.19 3.38 8.17
N ARG A 51 1.30 2.46 7.80
CA ARG A 51 1.65 1.33 6.93
C ARG A 51 2.07 1.77 5.53
N SER A 52 1.39 2.76 4.94
CA SER A 52 1.79 3.30 3.63
C SER A 52 3.18 3.91 3.68
N LYS A 53 3.53 4.63 4.75
CA LYS A 53 4.88 5.19 4.94
C LYS A 53 5.95 4.10 5.05
N GLU A 54 5.70 3.05 5.84
CA GLU A 54 6.62 1.90 5.94
C GLU A 54 6.87 1.26 4.58
N LEU A 55 5.84 1.13 3.75
CA LEU A 55 5.96 0.57 2.40
C LEU A 55 6.66 1.51 1.42
N ILE A 56 6.46 2.83 1.54
CA ILE A 56 7.22 3.83 0.76
C ILE A 56 8.72 3.71 1.08
N ASP A 57 9.07 3.65 2.37
CA ASP A 57 10.46 3.51 2.80
C ASP A 57 11.06 2.18 2.31
N ALA A 58 10.29 1.09 2.38
CA ALA A 58 10.70 -0.21 1.86
C ALA A 58 10.90 -0.19 0.34
N CYS A 59 10.01 0.44 -0.42
CA CYS A 59 10.12 0.60 -1.87
C CYS A 59 11.40 1.35 -2.25
N ALA A 60 11.70 2.45 -1.55
CA ALA A 60 12.89 3.26 -1.77
C ALA A 60 14.21 2.52 -1.43
N ALA A 61 14.16 1.53 -0.55
CA ALA A 61 15.32 0.75 -0.14
C ALA A 61 15.69 -0.39 -1.10
N ILE A 62 14.83 -0.73 -2.08
CA ILE A 62 15.10 -1.82 -3.04
C ILE A 62 16.12 -1.33 -4.09
N PRO A 63 17.29 -2.01 -4.24
CA PRO A 63 18.27 -1.68 -5.26
C PRO A 63 17.69 -1.83 -6.66
N ARG A 64 17.72 -0.75 -7.46
CA ARG A 64 17.10 -0.73 -8.79
C ARG A 64 17.98 -1.37 -9.85
N GLU A 65 19.28 -1.48 -9.63
CA GLU A 65 20.26 -1.95 -10.61
C GLU A 65 20.04 -3.42 -10.99
N ALA A 66 19.53 -4.23 -10.06
CA ALA A 66 19.29 -5.66 -10.24
C ALA A 66 17.91 -6.00 -10.82
N LEU A 67 17.04 -4.99 -11.04
CA LEU A 67 15.66 -5.19 -11.50
C LEU A 67 15.53 -5.05 -13.01
N ASP A 68 14.60 -5.78 -13.60
CA ASP A 68 14.19 -5.55 -14.99
C ASP A 68 13.32 -4.27 -15.12
N PHE A 69 12.90 -3.95 -16.34
CA PHE A 69 12.10 -2.77 -16.61
C PHE A 69 10.72 -2.83 -15.93
N ASP A 70 10.05 -3.97 -16.00
CA ASP A 70 8.69 -4.14 -15.48
C ASP A 70 8.69 -4.01 -13.96
N GLN A 71 9.66 -4.64 -13.28
CA GLN A 71 9.87 -4.52 -11.85
C GLN A 71 10.15 -3.08 -11.42
N LYS A 72 10.94 -2.32 -12.19
CA LYS A 72 11.19 -0.90 -11.90
C LYS A 72 9.91 -0.08 -12.03
N LEU A 73 9.16 -0.30 -13.10
CA LEU A 73 7.90 0.37 -13.35
C LEU A 73 6.88 0.06 -12.25
N ASP A 74 6.79 -1.19 -11.82
CA ASP A 74 5.91 -1.62 -10.73
C ASP A 74 6.25 -0.90 -9.42
N LEU A 75 7.53 -0.77 -9.07
CA LEU A 75 7.96 -0.03 -7.89
C LEU A 75 7.60 1.46 -7.97
N ASP A 76 7.75 2.08 -9.15
CA ASP A 76 7.40 3.49 -9.36
C ASP A 76 5.89 3.73 -9.25
N LEU A 77 5.09 2.83 -9.83
CA LEU A 77 3.63 2.87 -9.73
C LEU A 77 3.16 2.59 -8.30
N ALA A 78 3.81 1.68 -7.59
CA ALA A 78 3.52 1.38 -6.19
C ALA A 78 3.81 2.59 -5.29
N ASP A 79 4.97 3.24 -5.43
CA ASP A 79 5.31 4.45 -4.67
C ASP A 79 4.30 5.58 -4.92
N LEU A 80 3.96 5.83 -6.19
CA LEU A 80 2.96 6.85 -6.55
C LEU A 80 1.60 6.55 -5.91
N THR A 81 1.18 5.29 -5.94
CA THR A 81 -0.10 4.84 -5.39
C THR A 81 -0.14 4.98 -3.87
N LEU A 82 0.92 4.53 -3.17
CA LEU A 82 1.04 4.64 -1.71
C LEU A 82 1.02 6.10 -1.25
N ARG A 83 1.69 7.01 -1.97
CA ARG A 83 1.68 8.45 -1.67
C ARG A 83 0.27 9.04 -1.84
N ALA A 84 -0.41 8.70 -2.93
CA ALA A 84 -1.76 9.17 -3.19
C ALA A 84 -2.75 8.69 -2.10
N GLU A 85 -2.60 7.46 -1.63
CA GLU A 85 -3.42 6.89 -0.55
C GLU A 85 -3.14 7.54 0.80
N SER A 86 -1.87 7.64 1.18
CA SER A 86 -1.49 8.30 2.42
C SER A 86 -2.00 9.74 2.47
N ALA A 87 -2.00 10.46 1.33
CA ALA A 87 -2.53 11.82 1.26
C ALA A 87 -4.06 11.86 1.41
N ARG A 88 -4.79 10.93 0.77
CA ARG A 88 -6.26 10.83 0.90
C ARG A 88 -6.70 10.50 2.32
N ASP A 89 -6.04 9.54 2.97
CA ASP A 89 -6.35 9.17 4.36
C ASP A 89 -6.02 10.31 5.34
N GLN A 90 -4.99 11.12 5.08
CA GLN A 90 -4.71 12.31 5.89
C GLN A 90 -5.75 13.42 5.71
N LEU A 91 -6.20 13.66 4.48
CA LEU A 91 -7.18 14.70 4.17
C LEU A 91 -8.60 14.33 4.60
N SER A 92 -8.96 13.05 4.56
CA SER A 92 -10.29 12.56 4.97
C SER A 92 -10.63 12.82 6.45
N TRP A 93 -9.63 13.15 7.27
CA TRP A 93 -9.78 13.38 8.72
C TRP A 93 -9.26 14.75 9.18
N GLY A 94 -8.72 15.56 8.27
CA GLY A 94 -8.25 16.92 8.54
C GLY A 94 -9.29 18.02 8.28
N GLY A 95 -10.56 17.65 8.07
CA GLY A 95 -11.69 18.54 7.81
C GLY A 95 -12.72 18.52 8.94
#